data_AF-A0A7S1Z2S5-F1
#
_entry.id   AF-A0A7S1Z2S5-F1
#
_cell.length_a   1.000
_cell.length_b   1.000
_cell.length_c   1.000
_cell.angle_alpha   90.00
_cell.angle_beta   90.00
_cell.angle_gamma   90.00
#
_symmetry.space_group_name_H-M   'P 1'
#
loop_
_entity.id
_entity.type
_entity.pdbx_description
1 polymer ?
#
loop_
_entity_poly.entity_id
_entity_poly.type
_entity_poly.pdbx_seq_one_letter_code
_entity_poly.pdbx_strand_id
1 'polypeptide(L)'
;PSAEEDGGDSEAAAQTEGGELHLFEENARGATLGESSFNRNWLTAAYGYDAVSSFLDKTIVCSGSTLGQKTAIESYLRAMVTQFDVTKCKSKGCDQGFHNYLHYSGGLNGAEGIGRIEVHGQGKGIINNLGL
;
A
#
# COMPACT_ATOMS: atom_id res chain seq x y z
N PRO A 1 -53.41 30.20 8.71
CA PRO A 1 -52.25 29.54 9.36
C PRO A 1 -52.29 28.04 9.03
N SER A 2 -51.71 27.68 7.89
CA SER A 2 -51.58 26.31 7.43
C SER A 2 -50.13 25.91 7.70
N ALA A 3 -49.92 24.96 8.60
CA ALA A 3 -48.61 24.42 8.90
C ALA A 3 -48.20 23.50 7.75
N GLU A 4 -47.08 23.82 7.11
CA GLU A 4 -46.36 22.91 6.21
C GLU A 4 -45.50 22.00 7.10
N GLU A 5 -45.78 20.71 7.09
CA GLU A 5 -44.90 19.69 7.68
C GLU A 5 -43.80 19.40 6.66
N ASP A 6 -42.63 20.01 6.87
CA ASP A 6 -41.40 19.72 6.14
C ASP A 6 -40.84 18.38 6.63
N GLY A 7 -41.12 17.32 5.85
CA GLY A 7 -40.56 15.99 6.04
C GLY A 7 -39.09 16.00 5.67
N GLY A 8 -38.23 16.26 6.66
CA GLY A 8 -36.79 16.11 6.52
C GLY A 8 -36.41 14.64 6.31
N ASP A 9 -36.16 14.26 5.05
CA ASP A 9 -35.40 13.06 4.73
C ASP A 9 -33.99 13.21 5.31
N SER A 10 -33.74 12.59 6.47
CA SER A 10 -32.37 12.38 6.92
C SER A 10 -31.76 11.30 6.04
N GLU A 11 -31.03 11.72 5.00
CA GLU A 11 -30.08 10.85 4.31
C GLU A 11 -29.05 10.38 5.35
N ALA A 12 -29.26 9.17 5.87
CA ALA A 12 -28.22 8.47 6.58
C ALA A 12 -27.06 8.33 5.59
N ALA A 13 -25.98 9.09 5.80
CA ALA A 13 -24.77 8.97 5.02
C ALA A 13 -24.37 7.49 5.00
N ALA A 14 -24.54 6.85 3.85
CA ALA A 14 -24.04 5.50 3.64
C ALA A 14 -22.55 5.58 3.93
N GLN A 15 -22.10 4.92 5.01
CA GLN A 15 -20.69 4.67 5.20
C GLN A 15 -20.27 3.84 4.00
N THR A 16 -19.62 4.47 3.03
CA THR A 16 -19.03 3.75 1.92
C THR A 16 -17.95 2.87 2.52
N GLU A 17 -18.27 1.59 2.73
CA GLU A 17 -17.29 0.60 3.14
C GLU A 17 -16.12 0.69 2.14
N GLY A 18 -14.92 0.93 2.67
CA GLY A 18 -13.73 1.05 1.84
C GLY A 18 -13.49 -0.24 1.06
N GLY A 19 -12.80 -0.15 -0.08
CA GLY A 19 -12.56 -1.31 -0.92
C GLY A 19 -11.43 -2.21 -0.42
N GLU A 20 -11.31 -3.39 -1.03
CA GLU A 20 -10.21 -4.32 -0.78
C GLU A 20 -8.96 -3.96 -1.59
N LEU A 21 -7.80 -4.04 -0.96
CA LEU A 21 -6.47 -3.93 -1.56
C LEU A 21 -5.70 -5.22 -1.29
N HIS A 22 -5.26 -5.90 -2.35
CA HIS A 22 -4.47 -7.13 -2.28
C HIS A 22 -3.04 -6.85 -2.75
N LEU A 23 -2.08 -7.17 -1.88
CA LEU A 23 -0.64 -7.08 -2.12
C LEU A 23 -0.03 -8.48 -2.20
N PHE A 24 1.09 -8.63 -2.89
CA PHE A 24 1.64 -9.96 -3.18
C PHE A 24 3.14 -10.02 -2.89
N GLU A 25 3.53 -10.92 -1.99
CA GLU A 25 4.91 -11.17 -1.64
C GLU A 25 5.67 -11.87 -2.77
N GLU A 26 6.98 -11.64 -2.83
CA GLU A 26 7.93 -12.48 -3.56
C GLU A 26 8.29 -13.74 -2.74
N ASN A 27 9.23 -14.54 -3.24
CA ASN A 27 9.69 -15.73 -2.54
C ASN A 27 10.36 -15.36 -1.19
N ALA A 28 9.69 -15.66 -0.07
CA ALA A 28 10.22 -15.42 1.28
C ALA A 28 11.51 -16.20 1.58
N ARG A 29 11.84 -17.24 0.81
CA ARG A 29 13.12 -17.99 0.91
C ARG A 29 14.18 -17.50 -0.08
N GLY A 30 13.83 -16.57 -0.97
CA GLY A 30 14.74 -16.03 -1.99
C GLY A 30 15.59 -14.90 -1.41
N ALA A 31 14.94 -13.82 -0.99
CA ALA A 31 15.59 -12.68 -0.36
C ALA A 31 14.61 -11.89 0.51
N THR A 32 15.12 -11.35 1.60
CA THR A 32 14.49 -10.27 2.37
C THR A 32 14.78 -8.90 1.73
N LEU A 33 14.10 -7.86 2.21
CA LEU A 33 14.35 -6.46 1.82
C LEU A 33 15.81 -6.04 2.05
N GLY A 34 16.47 -6.54 3.09
CA GLY A 34 17.85 -6.22 3.44
C GLY A 34 18.91 -7.00 2.65
N GLU A 35 18.60 -8.23 2.26
CA GLU A 35 19.48 -9.10 1.46
C GLU A 35 19.50 -8.69 -0.02
N SER A 36 18.34 -8.27 -0.56
CA SER A 36 18.26 -7.71 -1.91
C SER A 36 18.91 -6.33 -1.95
N SER A 37 20.05 -6.22 -2.63
CA SER A 37 20.77 -4.94 -2.76
C SER A 37 19.91 -3.86 -3.44
N PHE A 38 19.08 -4.23 -4.41
CA PHE A 38 18.15 -3.33 -5.06
C PHE A 38 17.09 -2.79 -4.09
N ASN A 39 16.35 -3.67 -3.42
CA ASN A 39 15.28 -3.26 -2.49
C ASN A 39 15.81 -2.46 -1.31
N ARG A 40 16.93 -2.90 -0.70
CA ARG A 40 17.60 -2.15 0.36
C ARG A 40 17.95 -0.76 -0.12
N ASN A 41 18.62 -0.65 -1.28
CA ASN A 41 19.05 0.64 -1.80
C ASN A 41 17.87 1.57 -2.11
N TRP A 42 16.77 1.05 -2.68
CA TRP A 42 15.57 1.84 -2.94
C TRP A 42 14.94 2.40 -1.66
N LEU A 43 14.79 1.57 -0.62
CA LEU A 43 14.29 2.01 0.68
C LEU A 43 15.21 3.04 1.34
N THR A 44 16.51 2.73 1.43
CA THR A 44 17.46 3.61 2.12
C THR A 44 17.69 4.93 1.37
N ALA A 45 17.60 4.93 0.03
CA ALA A 45 17.73 6.15 -0.76
C ALA A 45 16.50 7.05 -0.62
N ALA A 46 15.31 6.46 -0.44
CA ALA A 46 14.07 7.21 -0.26
C ALA A 46 13.91 7.77 1.17
N TYR A 47 14.23 6.96 2.19
CA TYR A 47 13.85 7.26 3.58
C TYR A 47 15.02 7.37 4.56
N GLY A 48 16.24 6.99 4.15
CA GLY A 48 17.37 6.80 5.06
C GLY A 48 17.31 5.45 5.79
N TYR A 49 18.46 4.99 6.26
CA TYR A 49 18.61 3.66 6.88
C TYR A 49 17.79 3.52 8.18
N ASP A 50 17.86 4.51 9.07
CA ASP A 50 17.25 4.44 10.39
C ASP A 50 15.73 4.23 10.29
N ALA A 51 15.08 4.92 9.36
CA ALA A 51 13.64 4.85 9.14
C ALA A 51 13.16 3.48 8.62
N VAL A 52 14.02 2.70 7.97
CA VAL A 52 13.65 1.44 7.30
C VAL A 52 14.33 0.21 7.89
N SER A 53 15.24 0.39 8.84
CA SER A 53 16.04 -0.67 9.45
C SER A 53 15.18 -1.82 10.01
N SER A 54 14.04 -1.50 10.61
CA SER A 54 13.07 -2.46 11.15
C SER A 54 12.32 -3.30 10.11
N PHE A 55 12.46 -2.98 8.82
CA PHE A 55 11.82 -3.69 7.71
C PHE A 55 12.80 -4.60 6.96
N LEU A 56 14.11 -4.48 7.20
CA LEU A 56 15.12 -5.13 6.37
C LEU A 56 15.12 -6.67 6.51
N ASP A 57 14.55 -7.22 7.58
CA ASP A 57 14.35 -8.67 7.77
C ASP A 57 13.05 -9.20 7.12
N LYS A 58 12.21 -8.32 6.56
CA LYS A 58 10.89 -8.68 6.03
C LYS A 58 10.97 -9.14 4.57
N THR A 59 9.96 -9.89 4.16
CA THR A 59 9.79 -10.38 2.79
C THR A 59 9.51 -9.22 1.84
N ILE A 60 9.97 -9.31 0.59
CA ILE A 60 9.69 -8.29 -0.41
C ILE A 60 8.22 -8.41 -0.85
N VAL A 61 7.49 -7.30 -0.87
CA VAL A 61 6.15 -7.20 -1.51
C VAL A 61 6.30 -6.51 -2.86
N CYS A 62 5.87 -7.16 -3.94
CA CYS A 62 6.13 -6.68 -5.31
C CYS A 62 5.14 -5.57 -5.72
N SER A 63 5.63 -4.36 -6.01
CA SER A 63 4.77 -3.24 -6.41
C SER A 63 4.06 -3.46 -7.74
N GLY A 64 4.67 -4.23 -8.65
CA GLY A 64 4.11 -4.57 -9.96
C GLY A 64 2.91 -5.53 -9.91
N SER A 65 2.66 -6.14 -8.75
CA SER A 65 1.56 -7.05 -8.50
C SER A 65 0.72 -6.49 -7.37
N THR A 66 -0.18 -5.57 -7.71
CA THR A 66 -1.15 -4.96 -6.80
C THR A 66 -2.53 -5.06 -7.43
N LEU A 67 -3.51 -5.55 -6.68
CA LEU A 67 -4.89 -5.71 -7.13
C LEU A 67 -5.82 -5.07 -6.11
N GLY A 68 -6.96 -4.55 -6.53
CA GLY A 68 -7.96 -4.09 -5.59
C GLY A 68 -9.17 -3.51 -6.27
N GLN A 69 -10.15 -3.17 -5.46
CA GLN A 69 -11.31 -2.40 -5.91
C GLN A 69 -10.90 -0.96 -6.22
N LYS A 70 -11.67 -0.30 -7.09
CA LYS A 70 -11.36 1.05 -7.61
C LYS A 70 -10.98 2.04 -6.51
N THR A 71 -11.82 2.16 -5.47
CA THR A 71 -11.63 3.10 -4.36
C THR A 71 -10.32 2.84 -3.60
N ALA A 72 -10.02 1.58 -3.30
CA ALA A 72 -8.80 1.20 -2.60
C ALA A 72 -7.54 1.45 -3.44
N ILE A 73 -7.60 1.17 -4.75
CA ILE A 73 -6.49 1.43 -5.67
C ILE A 73 -6.24 2.93 -5.85
N GLU A 74 -7.27 3.76 -5.96
CA GLU A 74 -7.12 5.22 -6.03
C GLU A 74 -6.41 5.76 -4.79
N SER A 75 -6.78 5.27 -3.60
CA SER A 75 -6.13 5.66 -2.34
C SER A 75 -4.69 5.18 -2.22
N TYR A 76 -4.42 3.93 -2.60
CA TYR A 76 -3.06 3.40 -2.72
C TYR A 76 -2.19 4.26 -3.64
N LEU A 77 -2.70 4.63 -4.83
CA LEU A 77 -1.96 5.46 -5.79
C LEU A 77 -1.68 6.87 -5.24
N ARG A 78 -2.63 7.48 -4.53
CA ARG A 78 -2.41 8.77 -3.84
C ARG A 78 -1.30 8.64 -2.81
N ALA A 79 -1.32 7.60 -1.98
CA ALA A 79 -0.27 7.34 -1.00
C ALA A 79 1.11 7.17 -1.65
N MET A 80 1.19 6.43 -2.77
CA MET A 80 2.42 6.27 -3.56
C MET A 80 2.96 7.61 -4.09
N VAL A 81 2.09 8.47 -4.62
CA VAL A 81 2.47 9.82 -5.06
C VAL A 81 2.93 10.68 -3.89
N THR A 82 2.26 10.59 -2.73
CA THR A 82 2.69 11.28 -1.51
C THR A 82 4.09 10.84 -1.07
N GLN A 83 4.45 9.56 -1.22
CA GLN A 83 5.82 9.11 -0.94
C GLN A 83 6.85 9.75 -1.86
N PHE A 84 6.54 9.91 -3.16
CA PHE A 84 7.40 10.71 -4.04
C PHE A 84 7.49 12.15 -3.56
N ASP A 85 6.39 12.76 -3.13
CA ASP A 85 6.40 14.15 -2.68
C ASP A 85 7.24 14.39 -1.45
N VAL A 86 7.25 13.45 -0.50
CA VAL A 86 8.04 13.50 0.74
C VAL A 86 9.52 13.24 0.45
N THR A 87 9.83 12.20 -0.31
CA THR A 87 11.20 11.69 -0.46
C THR A 87 11.96 12.33 -1.62
N LYS A 88 11.22 12.82 -2.63
CA LYS A 88 11.75 13.24 -3.94
C LYS A 88 12.68 12.19 -4.58
N CYS A 89 12.49 10.90 -4.27
CA CYS A 89 13.29 9.80 -4.81
C CYS A 89 13.08 9.67 -6.33
N LYS A 90 14.15 9.86 -7.10
CA LYS A 90 14.15 9.82 -8.59
C LYS A 90 14.84 8.59 -9.16
N SER A 91 15.34 7.70 -8.30
CA SER A 91 15.98 6.45 -8.74
C SER A 91 14.96 5.54 -9.43
N LYS A 92 15.41 4.81 -10.46
CA LYS A 92 14.60 3.74 -11.05
C LYS A 92 14.32 2.69 -9.96
N GLY A 93 13.05 2.40 -9.69
CA GLY A 93 12.60 1.44 -8.68
C GLY A 93 12.21 2.06 -7.32
N CYS A 94 12.15 3.39 -7.18
CA CYS A 94 11.66 4.00 -5.94
C CYS A 94 10.20 3.61 -5.63
N ASP A 95 9.38 3.29 -6.64
CA ASP A 95 8.03 2.77 -6.47
C ASP A 95 8.03 1.44 -5.70
N GLN A 96 8.95 0.53 -5.98
CA GLN A 96 9.13 -0.70 -5.21
C GLN A 96 9.50 -0.38 -3.74
N GLY A 97 10.33 0.64 -3.50
CA GLY A 97 10.65 1.14 -2.15
C GLY A 97 9.45 1.75 -1.43
N PHE A 98 8.71 2.64 -2.08
CA PHE A 98 7.52 3.29 -1.53
C PHE A 98 6.45 2.28 -1.15
N HIS A 99 6.23 1.29 -2.01
CA HIS A 99 5.26 0.22 -1.79
C HIS A 99 5.57 -0.57 -0.51
N ASN A 100 6.82 -1.02 -0.34
CA ASN A 100 7.24 -1.76 0.85
C ASN A 100 7.22 -0.88 2.09
N TYR A 101 7.64 0.39 1.98
CA TYR A 101 7.56 1.32 3.10
C TYR A 101 6.11 1.52 3.55
N LEU A 102 5.19 1.81 2.64
CA LEU A 102 3.76 2.00 2.95
C LEU A 102 3.14 0.76 3.60
N HIS A 103 3.49 -0.43 3.11
CA HIS A 103 3.03 -1.68 3.71
C HIS A 103 3.57 -1.86 5.14
N TYR A 104 4.89 -1.83 5.33
CA TYR A 104 5.52 -2.17 6.61
C TYR A 104 5.44 -1.08 7.67
N SER A 105 5.37 0.20 7.27
CA SER A 105 5.09 1.30 8.19
C SER A 105 3.61 1.39 8.59
N GLY A 106 2.73 0.65 7.91
CA GLY A 106 1.29 0.78 8.08
C GLY A 106 0.72 2.07 7.50
N GLY A 107 1.42 2.74 6.58
CA GLY A 107 1.01 4.01 5.97
C GLY A 107 -0.28 3.94 5.14
N LEU A 108 -0.81 2.74 4.89
CA LEU A 108 -2.12 2.53 4.25
C LEU A 108 -3.25 2.23 5.26
N ASN A 109 -2.93 2.03 6.53
CA ASN A 109 -3.92 1.67 7.55
C ASN A 109 -4.84 2.86 7.82
N GLY A 110 -6.14 2.65 7.65
CA GLY A 110 -7.15 3.70 7.83
C GLY A 110 -7.16 4.77 6.73
N ALA A 111 -6.45 4.56 5.62
CA ALA A 111 -6.57 5.43 4.46
C ALA A 111 -8.02 5.38 3.93
N GLU A 112 -8.61 6.56 3.72
CA GLU A 112 -9.96 6.69 3.16
C GLU A 112 -10.07 5.85 1.87
N GLY A 113 -11.15 5.08 1.72
CA GLY A 113 -11.36 4.22 0.55
C GLY A 113 -10.68 2.86 0.60
N ILE A 114 -9.82 2.56 1.58
CA ILE A 114 -9.29 1.22 1.85
C ILE A 114 -10.00 0.65 3.08
N GLY A 115 -10.84 -0.37 2.86
CA GLY A 115 -11.55 -1.07 3.94
C GLY A 115 -10.78 -2.27 4.47
N ARG A 116 -10.06 -2.98 3.58
CA ARG A 116 -9.24 -4.14 3.94
C ARG A 116 -7.98 -4.20 3.09
N ILE A 117 -6.86 -4.53 3.74
CA ILE A 117 -5.60 -4.87 3.08
C ILE A 117 -5.36 -6.35 3.32
N GLU A 118 -5.16 -7.12 2.24
CA GLU A 118 -4.79 -8.52 2.29
C GLU A 118 -3.45 -8.74 1.62
N VAL A 119 -2.54 -9.44 2.30
CA VAL A 119 -1.19 -9.73 1.78
C VAL A 119 -1.10 -11.21 1.49
N HIS A 120 -0.76 -11.53 0.24
CA HIS A 120 -0.67 -12.89 -0.26
C HIS A 120 0.78 -13.34 -0.32
N GLY A 121 1.12 -14.35 0.46
CA GLY A 121 2.41 -15.02 0.34
C GLY A 121 2.56 -15.72 -1.02
N GLN A 122 3.80 -15.86 -1.50
CA GLN A 122 4.09 -16.59 -2.74
C GLN A 122 3.40 -17.97 -2.75
N GLY A 123 2.66 -18.27 -3.83
CA GLY A 123 1.92 -19.52 -3.99
C GLY A 123 0.64 -19.66 -3.17
N LYS A 124 0.24 -18.64 -2.40
CA LYS A 124 -1.01 -18.62 -1.61
C LYS A 124 -2.13 -17.79 -2.23
N GLY A 125 -1.79 -16.85 -3.12
CA GLY A 125 -2.74 -16.00 -3.85
C GLY A 125 -2.85 -16.36 -5.34
N ILE A 126 -3.61 -15.55 -6.07
CA ILE A 126 -3.80 -15.71 -7.53
C ILE A 126 -2.61 -15.26 -8.38
N ILE A 127 -1.70 -14.46 -7.80
CA ILE A 127 -0.46 -14.00 -8.44
C ILE A 127 0.72 -14.65 -7.72
N ASN A 128 1.70 -15.09 -8.51
CA ASN A 128 2.91 -15.75 -8.02
C ASN A 128 4.16 -14.98 -8.46
N ASN A 129 4.62 -14.05 -7.63
CA ASN A 129 5.82 -13.28 -7.93
C ASN A 129 7.06 -14.14 -7.71
N LEU A 130 7.91 -14.27 -8.73
CA LEU A 130 9.11 -15.10 -8.63
C LEU A 130 10.23 -14.41 -7.84
N GLY A 131 10.33 -13.08 -7.93
CA GLY A 131 11.47 -12.32 -7.42
C GLY A 131 12.76 -12.66 -8.19
N LEU A 132 13.68 -11.70 -8.32
CA LEU A 132 15.02 -11.89 -8.88
C LEU A 132 16.08 -11.33 -7.93
#